data_AF-A0A8T4KSF9-F1
#
_entry.id   AF-A0A8T4KSF9-F1
#
_cell.length_a   1.000
_cell.length_b   1.000
_cell.length_c   1.000
_cell.angle_alpha   90.00
_cell.angle_beta   90.00
_cell.angle_gamma   90.00
#
_symmetry.space_group_name_H-M   'P 1'
#
loop_
_entity.id
_entity.type
_entity.pdbx_description
1 polymer ?
#
loop_
_entity_poly.entity_id
_entity_poly.type
_entity_poly.pdbx_seq_one_letter_code
_entity_poly.pdbx_strand_id
1 'polypeptide(L)'
;MALPFMKNRATPPSMSAGKGFPSERVGELSAKGFPEGEIIDVLRKEGYGPEEIDRAMTQVLKLGVTGGGQNMSQGPSELPQLEPLEPMAQQMPQMPETSIPEQYYYPQQQQQQYSSEEYVDFLVRERVGEVDHKINEFMVKHAELEKRLAEVNNQMTALVQTRTSEEQMILSKLDSFKDVMNDVTIRMGSLEKAFKETLPALIESVRALSDLVQRMKREG
;
A
#
# COMPACT_ATOMS: atom_id res chain seq x y z
N MET A 1 -48.82 -16.37 47.91
CA MET A 1 -48.39 -17.02 46.65
C MET A 1 -48.04 -15.91 45.69
N ALA A 2 -46.86 -15.77 45.10
CA ALA A 2 -45.69 -16.63 44.96
C ALA A 2 -44.40 -15.76 44.92
N LEU A 3 -43.27 -16.36 45.32
CA LEU A 3 -41.90 -15.84 45.16
C LEU A 3 -41.24 -16.50 43.90
N PRO A 4 -39.91 -16.45 43.66
CA PRO A 4 -39.25 -15.63 42.63
C PRO A 4 -38.31 -16.45 41.71
N PHE A 5 -38.25 -16.22 40.39
CA PHE A 5 -37.17 -16.83 39.58
C PHE A 5 -36.60 -15.90 38.50
N MET A 6 -35.36 -15.49 38.78
CA MET A 6 -34.22 -15.25 37.89
C MET A 6 -34.48 -15.19 36.38
N LYS A 7 -34.12 -14.05 35.77
CA LYS A 7 -33.44 -14.06 34.47
C LYS A 7 -32.37 -12.96 34.43
N ASN A 8 -31.17 -13.34 34.84
CA ASN A 8 -29.94 -12.63 34.50
C ASN A 8 -29.85 -12.52 32.98
N ARG A 9 -30.14 -11.34 32.42
CA ARG A 9 -29.55 -10.92 31.15
C ARG A 9 -28.34 -10.09 31.49
N ALA A 10 -27.17 -10.72 31.39
CA ALA A 10 -25.91 -10.01 31.29
C ALA A 10 -26.03 -9.02 30.12
N THR A 11 -26.06 -7.75 30.46
CA THR A 11 -25.83 -6.64 29.54
C THR A 11 -24.39 -6.77 29.02
N PRO A 12 -24.17 -6.86 27.69
CA PRO A 12 -22.82 -6.68 27.16
C PRO A 12 -22.35 -5.26 27.52
N PRO A 13 -21.07 -5.07 27.90
CA PRO A 13 -20.56 -3.75 28.25
C PRO A 13 -20.68 -2.83 27.04
N SER A 14 -21.39 -1.72 27.27
CA SER A 14 -21.58 -0.66 26.29
C SER A 14 -20.24 -0.03 25.92
N MET A 15 -19.88 -0.18 24.65
CA MET A 15 -19.21 0.78 23.76
C MET A 15 -18.51 1.95 24.46
N SER A 16 -17.18 1.89 24.50
CA SER A 16 -16.33 3.07 24.69
C SER A 16 -16.36 3.91 23.42
N ALA A 17 -17.14 4.98 23.44
CA ALA A 17 -17.37 5.96 22.37
C ALA A 17 -16.14 6.88 22.11
N GLY A 18 -15.01 6.31 21.69
CA GLY A 18 -13.81 7.10 21.36
C GLY A 18 -12.79 6.42 20.44
N LYS A 19 -13.08 5.22 19.94
CA LYS A 19 -12.24 4.49 18.99
C LYS A 19 -13.09 4.27 17.75
N GLY A 20 -12.55 4.59 16.57
CA GLY A 20 -13.25 4.53 15.29
C GLY A 20 -13.88 3.16 15.02
N PHE A 21 -14.73 3.08 14.00
CA PHE A 21 -15.40 1.83 13.65
C PHE A 21 -14.35 0.72 13.41
N PRO A 22 -14.49 -0.47 14.02
CA PRO A 22 -13.49 -1.53 13.88
C PRO A 22 -13.24 -1.93 12.41
N SER A 23 -14.26 -1.79 11.55
CA SER A 23 -14.18 -2.02 10.11
C SER A 23 -13.27 -1.02 9.38
N GLU A 24 -13.28 0.24 9.78
CA GLU A 24 -12.39 1.27 9.20
C GLU A 24 -10.93 0.97 9.58
N ARG A 25 -10.70 0.58 10.83
CA ARG A 25 -9.36 0.23 11.33
C ARG A 25 -8.78 -1.02 10.67
N VAL A 26 -9.59 -2.05 10.48
CA VAL A 26 -9.20 -3.25 9.71
C VAL A 26 -8.84 -2.86 8.27
N GLY A 27 -9.62 -1.98 7.63
CA GLY A 27 -9.34 -1.47 6.29
C GLY A 27 -8.01 -0.72 6.20
N GLU A 28 -7.70 0.14 7.16
CA GLU A 28 -6.42 0.84 7.24
C GLU A 28 -5.22 -0.10 7.39
N LEU A 29 -5.33 -1.09 8.29
CA LEU A 29 -4.24 -2.05 8.53
C LEU A 29 -4.05 -3.00 7.35
N SER A 30 -5.15 -3.40 6.71
CA SER A 30 -5.11 -4.19 5.48
C SER A 30 -4.49 -3.40 4.31
N ALA A 31 -4.84 -2.12 4.15
CA ALA A 31 -4.25 -1.24 3.14
C ALA A 31 -2.75 -1.00 3.36
N LYS A 32 -2.28 -1.06 4.62
CA LYS A 32 -0.86 -1.02 4.98
C LYS A 32 -0.12 -2.35 4.78
N GLY A 33 -0.84 -3.42 4.41
CA GLY A 33 -0.26 -4.73 4.11
C GLY A 33 0.06 -5.58 5.34
N PHE A 34 -0.54 -5.30 6.50
CA PHE A 34 -0.36 -6.16 7.68
C PHE A 34 -1.05 -7.53 7.47
N PRO A 35 -0.43 -8.65 7.90
CA PRO A 35 -1.06 -9.96 7.83
C PRO A 35 -2.22 -10.05 8.83
N GLU A 36 -3.25 -10.84 8.49
CA GLU A 36 -4.51 -10.94 9.24
C GLU A 36 -4.31 -11.23 10.74
N GLY A 37 -3.37 -12.10 11.09
CA GLY A 37 -3.02 -12.40 12.48
C GLY A 37 -2.52 -11.18 13.26
N GLU A 38 -1.71 -10.33 12.63
CA GLU A 38 -1.22 -9.09 13.25
C GLU A 38 -2.31 -8.02 13.38
N ILE A 39 -3.24 -7.96 12.42
CA ILE A 39 -4.41 -7.07 12.48
C ILE A 39 -5.27 -7.41 13.70
N ILE A 40 -5.53 -8.70 13.94
CA ILE A 40 -6.27 -9.17 15.10
C ILE A 40 -5.57 -8.78 16.41
N ASP A 41 -4.25 -8.95 16.47
CA ASP A 41 -3.46 -8.62 17.67
C ASP A 41 -3.45 -7.13 17.98
N VAL A 42 -3.35 -6.28 16.95
CA VAL A 42 -3.43 -4.81 17.09
C VAL A 42 -4.82 -4.41 17.58
N LEU A 43 -5.89 -4.96 16.99
CA LEU A 43 -7.26 -4.63 17.40
C LEU A 43 -7.59 -5.12 18.82
N ARG A 44 -7.07 -6.28 19.22
CA ARG A 44 -7.18 -6.75 20.61
C ARG A 44 -6.45 -5.82 21.58
N LYS A 45 -5.26 -5.33 21.22
CA LYS A 45 -4.52 -4.33 22.02
C LYS A 45 -5.25 -2.98 22.06
N GLU A 46 -5.94 -2.61 20.99
CA GLU A 46 -6.79 -1.43 20.93
C GLU A 46 -8.11 -1.63 21.70
N GLY A 47 -8.39 -2.83 22.21
CA GLY A 47 -9.49 -3.12 23.12
C GLY A 47 -10.80 -3.52 22.43
N TYR A 48 -10.75 -3.89 21.15
CA TYR A 48 -11.90 -4.42 20.44
C TYR A 48 -12.20 -5.86 20.86
N GLY A 49 -13.49 -6.19 20.97
CA GLY A 49 -13.93 -7.54 21.31
C GLY A 49 -13.68 -8.54 20.17
N PRO A 50 -13.47 -9.84 20.47
CA PRO A 50 -13.22 -10.85 19.44
C PRO A 50 -14.36 -10.95 18.42
N GLU A 51 -15.61 -10.78 18.85
CA GLU A 51 -16.78 -10.76 17.96
C GLU A 51 -16.84 -9.51 17.07
N GLU A 52 -16.32 -8.38 17.56
CA GLU A 52 -16.30 -7.12 16.79
C GLU A 52 -15.24 -7.16 15.70
N ILE A 53 -14.08 -7.75 16.02
CA ILE A 53 -12.97 -7.96 15.07
C ILE A 53 -13.42 -8.86 13.92
N ASP A 54 -14.05 -10.00 14.22
CA ASP A 54 -14.51 -10.96 13.23
C ASP A 54 -15.56 -10.38 12.28
N ARG A 55 -16.55 -9.64 12.83
CA ARG A 55 -17.55 -8.92 12.04
C ARG A 55 -16.93 -7.86 11.15
N ALA A 56 -15.98 -7.09 11.67
CA ALA A 56 -15.28 -6.04 10.93
C ALA A 56 -14.46 -6.60 9.78
N MET A 57 -13.76 -7.71 10.01
CA MET A 57 -12.96 -8.38 8.99
C MET A 57 -13.81 -8.94 7.86
N THR A 58 -14.91 -9.60 8.21
CA THR A 58 -15.91 -10.08 7.24
C THR A 58 -16.49 -8.91 6.42
N GLN A 59 -16.76 -7.78 7.06
CA GLN A 59 -17.31 -6.60 6.39
C GLN A 59 -16.31 -5.95 5.43
N VAL A 60 -15.03 -5.87 5.79
CA VAL A 60 -13.96 -5.33 4.93
C VAL A 60 -13.71 -6.25 3.74
N LEU A 61 -13.68 -7.57 3.93
CA LEU A 61 -13.56 -8.53 2.83
C LEU A 61 -14.75 -8.41 1.86
N LYS A 62 -15.97 -8.24 2.37
CA LYS A 62 -17.16 -8.04 1.55
C LYS A 62 -17.13 -6.73 0.74
N LEU A 63 -16.60 -5.65 1.32
CA LEU A 63 -16.44 -4.36 0.65
C LEU A 63 -15.28 -4.35 -0.35
N GLY A 64 -14.14 -4.97 0.00
CA GLY A 64 -12.98 -5.08 -0.87
C GLY A 64 -13.21 -5.94 -2.11
N VAL A 65 -14.11 -6.94 -2.04
CA VAL A 65 -14.49 -7.78 -3.19
C VAL A 65 -15.47 -7.07 -4.14
N THR A 66 -16.14 -5.99 -3.71
CA THR A 66 -17.12 -5.27 -4.54
C THR A 66 -16.59 -3.98 -5.19
N GLY A 67 -15.42 -3.48 -4.77
CA GLY A 67 -14.81 -2.26 -5.29
C GLY A 67 -13.39 -2.46 -5.81
N GLY A 68 -13.25 -2.72 -7.12
CA GLY A 68 -11.97 -2.63 -7.82
C GLY A 68 -11.28 -3.99 -8.01
N GLY A 69 -11.40 -4.52 -9.23
CA GLY A 69 -10.75 -5.76 -9.62
C GLY A 69 -9.23 -5.65 -9.64
N GLN A 70 -8.57 -6.66 -9.06
CA GLN A 70 -7.35 -7.24 -9.60
C GLN A 70 -7.22 -8.69 -9.09
N ASN A 71 -7.25 -9.60 -10.06
CA ASN A 71 -6.88 -11.02 -10.01
C ASN A 71 -6.03 -11.45 -8.80
N MET A 72 -6.59 -12.35 -7.98
CA MET A 72 -5.85 -13.53 -7.54
C MET A 72 -6.77 -14.76 -7.63
N SER A 73 -6.47 -15.56 -8.65
CA SER A 73 -6.61 -17.01 -8.79
C SER A 73 -7.52 -17.73 -7.79
N GLN A 74 -8.73 -18.05 -8.25
CA GLN A 74 -9.57 -19.10 -7.69
C GLN A 74 -8.93 -20.46 -7.97
N GLY A 75 -8.48 -21.15 -6.92
CA GLY A 75 -8.38 -22.61 -6.91
C GLY A 75 -9.59 -23.17 -6.16
N PRO A 76 -10.40 -24.06 -6.76
CA PRO A 76 -11.52 -24.67 -6.04
C PRO A 76 -10.97 -25.71 -5.06
N SER A 77 -11.00 -25.40 -3.75
CA SER A 77 -10.90 -26.44 -2.72
C SER A 77 -12.30 -26.95 -2.43
N GLU A 78 -12.59 -28.14 -2.97
CA GLU A 78 -13.70 -28.98 -2.54
C GLU A 78 -13.57 -29.28 -1.04
N LEU A 79 -14.60 -28.89 -0.29
CA LEU A 79 -14.84 -29.39 1.06
C LEU A 79 -15.32 -30.84 0.95
N PRO A 80 -14.72 -31.81 1.66
CA PRO A 80 -15.31 -33.14 1.80
C PRO A 80 -16.62 -33.02 2.59
N GLN A 81 -17.73 -33.42 1.94
CA GLN A 81 -19.00 -33.62 2.61
C GLN A 81 -18.87 -34.79 3.59
N LEU A 82 -19.19 -34.55 4.86
CA LEU A 82 -19.36 -35.61 5.85
C LEU A 82 -20.65 -36.38 5.53
N GLU A 83 -20.49 -37.61 5.04
CA GLU A 83 -21.59 -38.56 4.87
C GLU A 83 -22.18 -39.00 6.23
N PRO A 84 -23.51 -39.04 6.39
CA PRO A 84 -24.16 -39.60 7.57
C PRO A 84 -24.04 -41.13 7.57
N LEU A 85 -23.45 -41.68 8.64
CA LEU A 85 -23.39 -43.13 8.89
C LEU A 85 -24.79 -43.70 9.18
N GLU A 86 -25.32 -44.51 8.25
CA GLU A 86 -26.41 -45.44 8.52
C GLU A 86 -25.91 -46.68 9.28
N PRO A 87 -26.67 -47.23 10.24
CA PRO A 87 -26.29 -48.46 10.94
C PRO A 87 -26.61 -49.70 10.10
N MET A 88 -25.60 -50.28 9.43
CA MET A 88 -25.73 -51.62 8.85
C MET A 88 -25.76 -52.67 9.96
N ALA A 89 -26.91 -53.35 10.04
CA ALA A 89 -27.10 -54.57 10.83
C ALA A 89 -26.16 -55.68 10.31
N GLN A 90 -25.24 -56.12 11.16
CA GLN A 90 -24.41 -57.30 10.92
C GLN A 90 -25.24 -58.57 11.13
N GLN A 91 -25.52 -59.28 10.04
CA GLN A 91 -25.86 -60.70 10.08
C GLN A 91 -24.57 -61.49 10.33
N MET A 92 -24.54 -62.28 11.40
CA MET A 92 -23.46 -63.25 11.66
C MET A 92 -23.71 -64.55 10.88
N PRO A 93 -22.75 -65.02 10.05
CA PRO A 93 -22.69 -66.41 9.63
C PRO A 93 -21.91 -67.23 10.67
N GLN A 94 -22.53 -68.33 11.12
CA GLN A 94 -21.89 -69.35 11.97
C GLN A 94 -20.70 -69.99 11.23
N MET A 95 -19.54 -70.03 11.88
CA MET A 95 -18.41 -70.88 11.44
C MET A 95 -18.39 -72.19 12.24
N PRO A 96 -18.14 -73.34 11.59
CA PRO A 96 -18.01 -74.63 12.26
C PRO A 96 -16.65 -74.79 12.93
N GLU A 97 -16.72 -75.34 14.14
CA GLU A 97 -15.60 -75.81 14.96
C GLU A 97 -14.79 -76.87 14.19
N THR A 98 -13.55 -76.56 13.86
CA THR A 98 -12.56 -77.57 13.44
C THR A 98 -11.27 -77.35 14.21
N SER A 99 -10.99 -78.32 15.07
CA SER A 99 -9.77 -78.45 15.86
C SER A 99 -8.64 -78.95 14.97
N ILE A 100 -7.55 -78.20 14.87
CA ILE A 100 -6.27 -78.71 14.34
C ILE A 100 -5.15 -78.21 15.27
N PRO A 101 -4.38 -79.12 15.90
CA PRO A 101 -3.15 -78.78 16.58
C PRO A 101 -1.97 -78.94 15.61
N GLU A 102 -1.20 -77.88 15.35
CA GLU A 102 0.24 -78.00 15.11
C GLU A 102 0.94 -76.63 15.11
N GLN A 103 1.74 -76.42 16.15
CA GLN A 103 3.09 -75.87 16.11
C GLN A 103 3.48 -75.03 14.87
N TYR A 104 3.00 -73.79 14.81
CA TYR A 104 3.62 -72.78 13.95
C TYR A 104 4.76 -72.08 14.70
N TYR A 105 5.97 -72.43 14.30
CA TYR A 105 7.19 -71.68 14.54
C TYR A 105 7.01 -70.27 13.94
N TYR A 106 6.87 -69.24 14.78
CA TYR A 106 6.96 -67.85 14.33
C TYR A 106 8.44 -67.56 14.01
N PRO A 107 8.81 -67.15 12.79
CA PRO A 107 10.05 -66.43 12.61
C PRO A 107 9.89 -65.12 13.38
N GLN A 108 10.77 -64.90 14.36
CA GLN A 108 10.95 -63.62 15.03
C GLN A 108 11.19 -62.60 13.91
N GLN A 109 10.15 -61.85 13.55
CA GLN A 109 10.33 -60.67 12.72
C GLN A 109 11.26 -59.79 13.52
N GLN A 110 12.50 -59.67 13.05
CA GLN A 110 13.35 -58.54 13.40
C GLN A 110 12.54 -57.31 12.99
N GLN A 111 11.76 -56.80 13.93
CA GLN A 111 11.38 -55.42 13.93
C GLN A 111 12.72 -54.70 13.90
N GLN A 112 13.10 -54.21 12.72
CA GLN A 112 14.04 -53.12 12.62
C GLN A 112 13.40 -51.98 13.42
N GLN A 113 13.65 -51.99 14.73
CA GLN A 113 13.53 -50.80 15.56
C GLN A 113 14.58 -49.86 14.99
N TYR A 114 14.18 -49.10 13.98
CA TYR A 114 14.79 -47.78 13.79
C TYR A 114 14.80 -47.15 15.17
N SER A 115 15.99 -46.85 15.68
CA SER A 115 16.10 -46.12 16.94
C SER A 115 15.30 -44.85 16.74
N SER A 116 14.42 -44.51 17.67
CA SER A 116 13.62 -43.28 17.57
C SER A 116 14.49 -42.05 17.32
N GLU A 117 15.77 -42.13 17.69
CA GLU A 117 16.82 -41.15 17.41
C GLU A 117 17.11 -40.97 15.90
N GLU A 118 17.20 -42.04 15.10
CA GLU A 118 17.48 -41.93 13.65
C GLU A 118 16.33 -41.25 12.90
N TYR A 119 15.09 -41.52 13.32
CA TYR A 119 13.91 -40.85 12.77
C TYR A 119 13.86 -39.37 13.14
N VAL A 120 14.21 -39.04 14.39
CA VAL A 120 14.33 -37.66 14.86
C VAL A 120 15.43 -36.93 14.09
N ASP A 121 16.59 -37.55 13.87
CA ASP A 121 17.69 -36.95 13.10
C ASP A 121 17.31 -36.68 11.66
N PHE A 122 16.57 -37.59 11.01
CA PHE A 122 16.04 -37.36 9.67
C PHE A 122 15.10 -36.15 9.64
N LEU A 123 14.14 -36.09 10.58
CA LEU A 123 13.17 -35.00 10.65
C LEU A 123 13.85 -33.65 10.96
N VAL A 124 14.82 -33.64 11.88
CA VAL A 124 15.62 -32.44 12.19
C VAL A 124 16.40 -32.00 10.96
N ARG A 125 17.08 -32.92 10.26
CA ARG A 125 17.83 -32.59 9.05
C ARG A 125 16.93 -32.03 7.95
N GLU A 126 15.75 -32.62 7.75
CA GLU A 126 14.76 -32.13 6.79
C GLU A 126 14.32 -30.69 7.14
N ARG A 127 13.93 -30.45 8.40
CA ARG A 127 13.52 -29.11 8.86
C ARG A 127 14.64 -28.08 8.80
N VAL A 128 15.86 -28.47 9.16
CA VAL A 128 17.03 -27.58 9.05
C VAL A 128 17.31 -27.24 7.59
N GLY A 129 17.16 -28.20 6.67
CA GLY A 129 17.30 -27.95 5.24
C GLY A 129 16.24 -26.98 4.70
N GLU A 130 14.98 -27.11 5.11
CA GLU A 130 13.92 -26.15 4.76
C GLU A 130 14.23 -24.74 5.28
N VAL A 131 14.73 -24.64 6.51
CA VAL A 131 15.11 -23.35 7.13
C VAL A 131 16.28 -22.73 6.37
N ASP A 132 17.32 -23.51 6.05
CA ASP A 132 18.48 -23.04 5.31
C ASP A 132 18.09 -22.56 3.90
N HIS A 133 17.18 -23.28 3.23
CA HIS A 133 16.63 -22.85 1.95
C HIS A 133 15.90 -21.50 2.06
N LYS A 134 15.03 -21.32 3.06
CA LYS A 134 14.32 -20.07 3.29
C LYS A 134 15.25 -18.90 3.65
N ILE A 135 16.30 -19.16 4.43
CA ILE A 135 17.32 -18.16 4.76
C ILE A 135 18.04 -17.71 3.49
N ASN A 136 18.44 -18.65 2.63
CA ASN A 136 19.09 -18.33 1.36
C ASN A 136 18.17 -17.52 0.43
N GLU A 137 16.90 -17.90 0.30
CA GLU A 137 15.92 -17.13 -0.46
C GLU A 137 15.74 -15.71 0.10
N PHE A 138 15.66 -15.59 1.42
CA PHE A 138 15.56 -14.31 2.11
C PHE A 138 16.81 -13.43 1.87
N MET A 139 18.01 -14.02 1.92
CA MET A 139 19.26 -13.30 1.65
C MET A 139 19.32 -12.77 0.21
N VAL A 140 18.88 -13.55 -0.78
CA VAL A 140 18.81 -13.10 -2.18
C VAL A 140 17.83 -11.94 -2.32
N LYS A 141 16.63 -12.05 -1.72
CA LYS A 141 15.63 -10.97 -1.73
C LYS A 141 16.14 -9.71 -1.03
N HIS A 142 16.87 -9.86 0.08
CA HIS A 142 17.48 -8.74 0.79
C HIS A 142 18.52 -8.02 -0.08
N ALA A 143 19.42 -8.77 -0.71
CA ALA A 143 20.42 -8.20 -1.62
C ALA A 143 19.77 -7.49 -2.83
N GLU A 144 18.67 -8.03 -3.36
CA GLU A 144 17.92 -7.36 -4.43
C GLU A 144 17.26 -6.05 -3.94
N LEU A 145 16.69 -6.06 -2.74
CA LEU A 145 16.11 -4.86 -2.12
C LEU A 145 17.17 -3.78 -1.88
N GLU A 146 18.34 -4.14 -1.36
CA GLU A 146 19.45 -3.19 -1.18
C GLU A 146 19.89 -2.59 -2.51
N LYS A 147 19.98 -3.41 -3.57
CA LYS A 147 20.29 -2.94 -4.91
C LYS A 147 19.24 -1.95 -5.43
N ARG A 148 17.94 -2.27 -5.28
CA ARG A 148 16.84 -1.37 -5.66
C ARG A 148 16.86 -0.07 -4.85
N LEU A 149 17.15 -0.13 -3.55
CA LEU A 149 17.27 1.03 -2.70
C LEU A 149 18.42 1.94 -3.14
N ALA A 150 19.58 1.35 -3.47
CA ALA A 150 20.72 2.09 -3.99
C ALA A 150 20.39 2.74 -5.35
N GLU A 151 19.68 2.03 -6.23
CA GLU A 151 19.24 2.58 -7.52
C GLU A 151 18.27 3.75 -7.35
N VAL A 152 17.27 3.62 -6.47
CA VAL A 152 16.34 4.72 -6.15
C VAL A 152 17.08 5.92 -5.55
N ASN A 153 18.04 5.70 -4.65
CA ASN A 153 18.83 6.78 -4.07
C ASN A 153 19.68 7.51 -5.13
N ASN A 154 20.26 6.77 -6.07
CA ASN A 154 21.01 7.34 -7.18
C ASN A 154 20.11 8.14 -8.12
N GLN A 155 18.92 7.62 -8.45
CA GLN A 155 17.93 8.32 -9.27
C GLN A 155 17.43 9.60 -8.58
N MET A 156 17.15 9.55 -7.27
CA MET A 156 16.74 10.70 -6.48
C MET A 156 17.83 11.78 -6.45
N THR A 157 19.09 11.37 -6.26
CA THR A 157 20.24 12.29 -6.27
C THR A 157 20.40 12.97 -7.64
N ALA A 158 20.30 12.20 -8.73
CA ALA A 158 20.35 12.74 -10.08
C ALA A 158 19.20 13.71 -10.38
N LEU A 159 17.99 13.40 -9.90
CA LEU A 159 16.82 14.26 -10.04
C LEU A 159 17.01 15.59 -9.29
N VAL A 160 17.49 15.55 -8.05
CA VAL A 160 17.77 16.74 -7.26
C VAL A 160 18.81 17.61 -7.94
N GLN A 161 19.91 17.03 -8.43
CA GLN A 161 20.96 17.77 -9.16
C GLN A 161 20.41 18.44 -10.43
N THR A 162 19.59 17.72 -11.20
CA THR A 162 18.96 18.25 -12.41
C THR A 162 18.05 19.43 -12.09
N ARG A 163 17.19 19.29 -11.07
CA ARG A 163 16.30 20.36 -10.61
C ARG A 163 17.06 21.58 -10.12
N THR A 164 18.10 21.40 -9.31
CA THR A 164 18.94 22.51 -8.86
C THR A 164 19.62 23.23 -10.02
N SER A 165 20.11 22.50 -11.03
CA SER A 165 20.72 23.10 -12.22
C SER A 165 19.69 23.87 -13.06
N GLU A 166 18.47 23.35 -13.21
CA GLU A 166 17.38 24.04 -13.91
C GLU A 166 16.98 25.33 -13.19
N GLU A 167 16.83 25.29 -11.86
CA GLU A 167 16.52 26.46 -11.04
C GLU A 167 17.60 27.54 -11.16
N GLN A 168 18.88 27.16 -11.09
CA GLN A 168 20.00 28.09 -11.30
C GLN A 168 19.98 28.73 -12.69
N MET A 169 19.65 27.94 -13.73
CA MET A 169 19.51 28.47 -15.09
C MET A 169 18.36 29.46 -15.20
N ILE A 170 17.22 29.18 -14.56
CA ILE A 170 16.07 30.09 -14.54
C ILE A 170 16.42 31.40 -13.83
N LEU A 171 17.09 31.33 -12.67
CA LEU A 171 17.55 32.51 -11.94
C LEU A 171 18.51 33.37 -12.79
N SER A 172 19.49 32.74 -13.43
CA SER A 172 20.42 33.43 -14.32
C SER A 172 19.70 34.10 -15.50
N LYS A 173 18.71 33.42 -16.10
CA LYS A 173 17.88 34.01 -17.17
C LYS A 173 17.06 35.19 -16.64
N LEU A 174 16.50 35.10 -15.44
CA LEU A 174 15.72 36.17 -14.82
C LEU A 174 16.58 37.40 -14.55
N ASP A 175 17.81 37.22 -14.08
CA ASP A 175 18.76 38.32 -13.89
C ASP A 175 19.13 38.96 -15.23
N SER A 176 19.41 38.17 -16.26
CA SER A 176 19.67 38.73 -17.61
C SER A 176 18.47 39.50 -18.17
N PHE A 177 17.26 39.02 -17.91
CA PHE A 177 16.03 39.70 -18.33
C PHE A 177 15.84 41.01 -17.57
N LYS A 178 16.15 41.04 -16.27
CA LYS A 178 16.14 42.25 -15.46
C LYS A 178 17.10 43.30 -16.01
N ASP A 179 18.30 42.90 -16.45
CA ASP A 179 19.26 43.81 -17.07
C ASP A 179 18.75 44.38 -18.39
N VAL A 180 18.15 43.54 -19.25
CA VAL A 180 17.52 44.00 -20.50
C VAL A 180 16.37 44.98 -20.21
N MET A 181 15.51 44.69 -19.22
CA MET A 181 14.43 45.58 -18.82
C MET A 181 14.93 46.90 -18.25
N ASN A 182 16.04 46.90 -17.53
CA ASN A 182 16.69 48.12 -17.06
C ASN A 182 17.21 48.97 -18.23
N ASP A 183 17.86 48.36 -19.22
CA ASP A 183 18.30 49.08 -20.44
C ASP A 183 17.11 49.67 -21.21
N VAL A 184 16.02 48.90 -21.38
CA VAL A 184 14.78 49.39 -21.99
C VAL A 184 14.20 50.57 -21.20
N THR A 185 14.20 50.50 -19.86
CA THR A 185 13.71 51.59 -19.01
C THR A 185 14.54 52.85 -19.18
N ILE A 186 15.87 52.74 -19.24
CA ILE A 186 16.78 53.87 -19.47
C ILE A 186 16.53 54.50 -20.85
N ARG A 187 16.45 53.68 -21.89
CA ARG A 187 16.18 54.15 -23.26
C ARG A 187 14.82 54.82 -23.36
N MET A 188 13.79 54.24 -22.75
CA MET A 188 12.44 54.81 -22.72
C MET A 188 12.42 56.14 -21.98
N GLY A 189 13.14 56.27 -20.87
CA GLY A 189 13.30 57.55 -20.17
C GLY A 189 14.04 58.60 -21.02
N SER A 190 15.08 58.20 -21.76
CA SER A 190 15.80 59.10 -22.68
C SER A 190 14.91 59.57 -23.84
N LEU A 191 14.06 58.69 -24.36
CA LEU A 191 13.10 58.98 -25.42
C LEU A 191 12.00 59.90 -24.91
N GLU A 192 11.46 59.66 -23.71
CA GLU A 192 10.52 60.56 -23.06
C GLU A 192 11.11 61.97 -22.89
N LYS A 193 12.38 62.06 -22.48
CA LYS A 193 13.09 63.35 -22.36
C LYS A 193 13.22 64.05 -23.72
N ALA A 194 13.65 63.33 -24.75
CA ALA A 194 13.75 63.88 -26.11
C ALA A 194 12.39 64.34 -26.65
N PHE A 195 11.31 63.60 -26.38
CA PHE A 195 9.95 64.03 -26.71
C PHE A 195 9.57 65.30 -25.96
N LYS A 196 9.83 65.40 -24.66
CA LYS A 196 9.55 66.61 -23.86
C LYS A 196 10.30 67.84 -24.37
N GLU A 197 11.53 67.67 -24.85
CA GLU A 197 12.35 68.76 -25.39
C GLU A 197 11.94 69.16 -26.82
N THR A 198 11.53 68.20 -27.65
CA THR A 198 11.16 68.45 -29.06
C THR A 198 9.71 68.90 -29.25
N LEU A 199 8.79 68.52 -28.35
CA LEU A 199 7.38 68.89 -28.42
C LEU A 199 7.16 70.42 -28.47
N PRO A 200 7.79 71.26 -27.62
CA PRO A 200 7.63 72.71 -27.70
C PRO A 200 8.10 73.30 -29.03
N ALA A 201 9.26 72.87 -29.53
CA ALA A 201 9.80 73.33 -30.81
C ALA A 201 8.89 72.93 -31.98
N LEU A 202 8.27 71.73 -31.92
CA LEU A 202 7.30 71.28 -32.91
C LEU A 202 5.99 72.11 -32.85
N ILE A 203 5.50 72.42 -31.65
CA ILE A 203 4.31 73.26 -31.48
C ILE A 203 4.56 74.67 -32.04
N GLU A 204 5.75 75.22 -31.79
CA GLU A 204 6.16 76.53 -32.29
C GLU A 204 6.31 76.55 -33.81
N SER A 205 6.88 75.50 -34.41
CA SER A 205 6.99 75.38 -35.87
C SER A 205 5.63 75.26 -36.56
N VAL A 206 4.70 74.49 -36.00
CA VAL A 206 3.32 74.37 -36.53
C VAL A 206 2.55 75.69 -36.39
N ARG A 207 2.74 76.43 -35.29
CA ARG A 207 2.15 77.78 -35.12
C ARG A 207 2.71 78.77 -36.13
N ALA A 208 4.02 78.83 -36.30
CA ALA A 208 4.68 79.70 -37.27
C ALA A 208 4.21 79.40 -38.71
N LEU A 209 4.06 78.12 -39.06
CA LEU A 209 3.51 77.71 -40.35
C LEU A 209 2.06 78.15 -40.53
N SER A 210 1.24 77.99 -39.48
CA SER A 210 -0.17 78.42 -39.49
C SER A 210 -0.29 79.93 -39.68
N ASP A 211 0.56 80.72 -39.01
CA ASP A 211 0.60 82.17 -39.16
C ASP A 211 1.05 82.58 -40.58
N LEU A 212 2.06 81.90 -41.14
CA LEU A 212 2.53 82.12 -42.50
C LEU A 212 1.41 81.88 -43.52
N VAL A 213 0.69 80.76 -43.40
CA VAL A 213 -0.44 80.43 -44.28
C VAL A 213 -1.57 81.45 -44.13
N GLN A 214 -1.86 81.92 -42.92
CA GLN A 214 -2.87 82.97 -42.70
C GLN A 214 -2.48 84.31 -43.32
N ARG A 215 -1.19 84.68 -43.26
CA ARG A 215 -0.66 85.89 -43.92
C ARG A 215 -0.77 85.77 -45.44
N MET A 216 -0.35 84.64 -46.02
CA MET A 216 -0.49 84.39 -47.45
C MET A 216 -1.95 84.47 -47.92
N LYS A 217 -2.89 83.98 -47.12
CA LYS A 217 -4.34 84.06 -47.42
C LYS A 217 -4.92 85.48 -47.32
N ARG A 218 -4.25 86.41 -46.63
CA ARG A 218 -4.67 87.83 -46.56
C ARG A 218 -4.08 88.68 -47.67
N GLU A 219 -2.89 88.32 -48.16
CA GLU A 219 -2.16 89.10 -49.17
C GLU A 219 -2.43 88.65 -50.62
N GLY A 220 -2.97 87.45 -50.82
CA GLY A 220 -3.47 86.95 -52.12
C GLY A 220 -4.99 86.93 -52.18
#